data_AF-A0A3B6XF65-F1
#
_entry.id   AF-A0A3B6XF65-F1
#
_cell.length_a   1.000
_cell.length_b   1.000
_cell.length_c   1.000
_cell.angle_alpha   90.00
_cell.angle_beta   90.00
_cell.angle_gamma   90.00
#
_symmetry.space_group_name_H-M   'P 1'
#
loop_
_entity.id
_entity.type
_entity.pdbx_description
1 polymer ?
#
loop_
_entity_poly.entity_id
_entity_poly.type
_entity_poly.pdbx_seq_one_letter_code
_entity_poly.pdbx_strand_id
1 'polypeptide(L)'
;MSRSNGDRPPSAYVLRGFWPDADLDPDAPPSAPAAQQLARALRAAMTETATGQRALAATSGVAHTTIGRILAGTVLCDIGSLARLEQALGRRLWPERDDVQSRPRSKHRATTRKASGV
;
A
#
# COMPACT_ATOMS: atom_id res chain seq x y z
N MET A 1 -4.96 13.15 19.26
CA MET A 1 -3.57 12.95 18.81
C MET A 1 -3.37 13.77 17.55
N SER A 2 -2.53 14.80 17.61
CA SER A 2 -2.14 15.59 16.44
C SER A 2 -1.34 14.71 15.47
N ARG A 3 -1.63 14.79 14.17
CA ARG A 3 -0.78 14.18 13.15
C ARG A 3 0.58 14.87 13.21
N SER A 4 1.66 14.11 13.08
CA SER A 4 3.05 14.55 13.28
C SER A 4 3.52 15.73 12.40
N ASN A 5 2.66 16.23 11.50
CA ASN A 5 2.93 17.42 10.70
C ASN A 5 1.69 18.32 10.43
N GLY A 6 0.56 18.09 11.13
CA GLY A 6 -0.69 18.82 10.84
C GLY A 6 -1.35 18.47 9.50
N ASP A 7 -0.88 17.43 8.81
CA ASP A 7 -1.45 16.91 7.56
C ASP A 7 -2.98 16.80 7.64
N ARG A 8 -3.67 17.08 6.55
CA ARG A 8 -5.12 16.82 6.43
C ARG A 8 -5.35 15.29 6.35
N PRO A 9 -6.60 14.81 6.50
CA PRO A 9 -6.87 13.40 6.25
C PRO A 9 -6.43 13.03 4.81
N PRO A 10 -5.93 11.80 4.56
CA PRO A 10 -5.51 11.38 3.22
C PRO A 10 -6.54 11.65 2.11
N SER A 11 -7.82 11.41 2.41
CA SER A 11 -8.94 11.68 1.49
C SER A 11 -9.13 13.16 1.13
N ALA A 12 -8.62 14.09 1.94
CA ALA A 12 -8.69 15.52 1.65
C ALA A 12 -7.70 15.99 0.58
N TYR A 13 -6.80 15.11 0.13
CA TYR A 13 -5.87 15.36 -0.97
C TYR A 13 -6.36 14.77 -2.29
N VAL A 14 -7.61 14.31 -2.38
CA VAL A 14 -8.22 13.87 -3.64
C VAL A 14 -8.36 15.05 -4.59
N LEU A 15 -7.76 14.92 -5.78
CA LEU A 15 -7.88 15.88 -6.88
C LEU A 15 -9.03 15.51 -7.83
N ARG A 16 -9.15 14.23 -8.20
CA ARG A 16 -10.19 13.70 -9.09
C ARG A 16 -10.58 12.27 -8.72
N GLY A 17 -11.84 11.91 -8.98
CA GLY A 17 -12.37 10.57 -8.72
C GLY A 17 -12.79 10.36 -7.27
N PHE A 18 -12.90 9.09 -6.87
CA PHE A 18 -13.38 8.70 -5.54
C PHE A 18 -12.32 7.93 -4.78
N TRP A 19 -12.10 8.30 -3.53
CA TRP A 19 -11.23 7.53 -2.64
C TRP A 19 -11.71 6.07 -2.52
N PRO A 20 -10.81 5.07 -2.44
CA PRO A 20 -9.36 5.16 -2.55
C PRO A 20 -8.83 5.10 -4.00
N ASP A 21 -9.66 5.03 -5.03
CA ASP A 21 -9.22 4.91 -6.44
C ASP A 21 -9.00 6.27 -7.15
N ALA A 22 -9.02 7.35 -6.38
CA ALA A 22 -8.84 8.72 -6.85
C ALA A 22 -7.40 9.06 -7.28
N ASP A 23 -7.28 10.08 -8.12
CA ASP A 23 -6.04 10.82 -8.32
C ASP A 23 -5.83 11.76 -7.14
N LEU A 24 -4.63 11.75 -6.57
CA LEU A 24 -4.25 12.65 -5.49
C LEU A 24 -3.57 13.91 -6.03
N ASP A 25 -3.67 15.00 -5.29
CA ASP A 25 -2.90 16.22 -5.48
C ASP A 25 -1.39 15.87 -5.57
N PRO A 26 -0.66 16.31 -6.62
CA PRO A 26 0.77 16.03 -6.76
C PRO A 26 1.61 16.60 -5.61
N ASP A 27 1.12 17.63 -4.92
CA ASP A 27 1.78 18.25 -3.78
C ASP A 27 1.32 17.66 -2.43
N ALA A 28 0.56 16.55 -2.45
CA ALA A 28 0.15 15.85 -1.24
C ALA A 28 1.37 15.31 -0.45
N PRO A 29 1.32 15.33 0.89
CA PRO A 29 2.38 14.76 1.69
C PRO A 29 2.53 13.26 1.39
N PRO A 30 3.73 12.67 1.54
CA PRO A 30 3.97 11.25 1.25
C PRO A 30 3.04 10.29 2.01
N SER A 31 2.47 10.73 3.13
CA SER A 31 1.48 10.00 3.91
C SER A 31 0.18 9.72 3.15
N ALA A 32 -0.25 10.60 2.24
CA ALA A 32 -1.49 10.47 1.48
C ALA A 32 -1.47 9.30 0.45
N PRO A 33 -0.52 9.22 -0.49
CA PRO A 33 -0.45 8.09 -1.42
C PRO A 33 -0.18 6.76 -0.71
N ALA A 34 0.61 6.77 0.37
CA ALA A 34 0.86 5.57 1.16
C ALA A 34 -0.42 5.05 1.86
N ALA A 35 -1.24 5.95 2.42
CA ALA A 35 -2.53 5.60 2.98
C ALA A 35 -3.53 5.12 1.93
N GLN A 36 -3.48 5.70 0.73
CA GLN A 36 -4.33 5.29 -0.39
C GLN A 36 -4.01 3.85 -0.82
N GLN A 37 -2.72 3.54 -0.97
CA GLN A 37 -2.28 2.19 -1.30
C GLN A 37 -2.72 1.17 -0.24
N LEU A 38 -2.54 1.50 1.04
CA LEU A 38 -3.00 0.65 2.15
C LEU A 38 -4.52 0.44 2.11
N ALA A 39 -5.30 1.50 1.87
CA ALA A 39 -6.77 1.40 1.78
C ALA A 39 -7.21 0.50 0.60
N ARG A 40 -6.55 0.60 -0.56
CA ARG A 40 -6.79 -0.29 -1.71
C ARG A 40 -6.46 -1.75 -1.37
N ALA A 41 -5.30 -2.00 -0.79
CA ALA A 41 -4.86 -3.35 -0.41
C ALA A 41 -5.79 -3.98 0.63
N LEU A 42 -6.19 -3.22 1.65
CA LEU A 42 -7.12 -3.67 2.67
C LEU A 42 -8.49 -4.01 2.08
N ARG A 43 -9.04 -3.13 1.22
CA ARG A 43 -10.31 -3.38 0.53
C ARG A 43 -10.24 -4.62 -0.35
N ALA A 44 -9.14 -4.82 -1.09
CA ALA A 44 -8.94 -6.00 -1.93
C ALA A 44 -8.90 -7.28 -1.09
N ALA A 45 -8.09 -7.32 -0.03
CA ALA A 45 -7.99 -8.48 0.85
C ALA A 45 -9.33 -8.84 1.52
N MET A 46 -10.10 -7.83 1.96
CA MET A 46 -11.44 -8.03 2.50
C MET A 46 -12.43 -8.57 1.46
N THR A 47 -12.33 -8.09 0.21
CA THR A 47 -13.19 -8.56 -0.89
C THR A 47 -12.88 -10.00 -1.27
N GLU A 48 -11.59 -10.33 -1.43
CA GLU A 48 -11.13 -11.68 -1.80
C GLU A 48 -11.50 -12.73 -0.75
N THR A 49 -11.49 -12.36 0.52
CA THR A 49 -11.84 -13.27 1.64
C THR A 49 -13.33 -13.21 2.03
N ALA A 50 -14.14 -12.38 1.35
CA ALA A 50 -15.52 -12.06 1.74
C ALA A 50 -15.65 -11.61 3.22
N THR A 51 -14.61 -10.97 3.76
CA THR A 51 -14.54 -10.56 5.17
C THR A 51 -15.08 -9.14 5.36
N GLY A 52 -16.15 -9.00 6.14
CA GLY A 52 -16.66 -7.68 6.55
C GLY A 52 -15.83 -7.01 7.66
N GLN A 53 -15.96 -5.68 7.82
CA GLN A 53 -15.18 -4.91 8.81
C GLN A 53 -15.33 -5.43 10.25
N ARG A 54 -16.53 -5.89 10.65
CA ARG A 54 -16.78 -6.45 11.98
C ARG A 54 -16.10 -7.80 12.19
N ALA A 55 -16.11 -8.66 11.17
CA ALA A 55 -15.43 -9.95 11.22
C ALA A 55 -13.91 -9.74 11.30
N LEU A 56 -13.37 -8.84 10.48
CA LEU A 56 -11.95 -8.50 10.54
C LEU A 56 -11.56 -7.86 11.87
N ALA A 57 -12.42 -7.04 12.46
CA ALA A 57 -12.19 -6.46 13.79
C ALA A 57 -12.10 -7.54 14.87
N ALA A 58 -12.96 -8.56 14.80
CA ALA A 58 -12.95 -9.66 15.76
C ALA A 58 -11.67 -10.50 15.69
N THR A 59 -11.12 -10.72 14.49
CA THR A 59 -9.90 -11.53 14.32
C THR A 59 -8.61 -10.73 14.52
N SER A 60 -8.58 -9.45 14.14
CA SER A 60 -7.39 -8.59 14.27
C SER A 60 -7.26 -7.88 15.61
N GLY A 61 -8.35 -7.73 16.36
CA GLY A 61 -8.36 -6.87 17.55
C GLY A 61 -8.20 -5.37 17.23
N VAL A 62 -8.36 -4.96 15.97
CA VAL A 62 -8.47 -3.55 15.55
C VAL A 62 -9.95 -3.18 15.52
N ALA A 63 -10.32 -2.05 16.12
CA ALA A 63 -11.72 -1.63 16.16
C ALA A 63 -12.31 -1.47 14.74
N HIS A 64 -13.54 -1.97 14.52
CA HIS A 64 -14.21 -1.87 13.21
C HIS A 64 -14.36 -0.43 12.71
N THR A 65 -14.55 0.53 13.62
CA THR A 65 -14.56 1.97 13.31
C THR A 65 -13.21 2.49 12.83
N THR A 66 -12.11 1.95 13.34
CA THR A 66 -10.76 2.25 12.84
C THR A 66 -10.57 1.67 11.44
N ILE A 67 -10.98 0.42 11.20
CA ILE A 67 -10.96 -0.20 9.87
C ILE A 67 -11.75 0.63 8.85
N GLY A 68 -12.99 1.01 9.20
CA GLY A 68 -13.83 1.86 8.36
C GLY A 68 -13.19 3.23 8.07
N ARG A 69 -12.57 3.87 9.06
CA ARG A 69 -11.87 5.16 8.87
C ARG A 69 -10.62 5.05 7.99
N ILE A 70 -9.88 3.94 8.08
CA ILE A 70 -8.74 3.64 7.18
C ILE A 70 -9.25 3.48 5.75
N LEU A 71 -10.28 2.66 5.54
CA LEU A 71 -10.90 2.46 4.22
C LEU A 71 -11.42 3.78 3.62
N ALA A 72 -11.98 4.66 4.45
CA ALA A 72 -12.45 5.98 4.04
C ALA A 72 -11.34 7.04 3.89
N GLY A 73 -10.09 6.73 4.24
CA GLY A 73 -8.98 7.68 4.16
C GLY A 73 -9.12 8.87 5.12
N THR A 74 -9.81 8.68 6.24
CA THR A 74 -10.03 9.74 7.25
C THR A 74 -8.98 9.73 8.36
N VAL A 75 -8.24 8.63 8.49
CA VAL A 75 -7.12 8.44 9.43
C VAL A 75 -5.94 7.78 8.74
N LEU A 76 -4.75 8.00 9.28
CA LEU A 76 -3.58 7.19 8.96
C LEU A 76 -3.63 5.92 9.83
N CYS A 77 -3.30 4.78 9.23
CA CYS A 77 -3.11 3.55 9.99
C CYS A 77 -1.81 3.66 10.79
N ASP A 78 -1.88 3.38 12.10
CA ASP A 78 -0.67 3.23 12.90
C ASP A 78 -0.03 1.85 12.69
N ILE A 79 1.25 1.74 13.08
CA ILE A 79 2.05 0.53 12.86
C ILE A 79 1.46 -0.68 13.60
N GLY A 80 0.89 -0.48 14.79
CA GLY A 80 0.28 -1.56 15.58
C GLY A 80 -0.97 -2.12 14.92
N SER A 81 -1.82 -1.26 14.39
CA SER A 81 -3.02 -1.60 13.63
C SER A 81 -2.65 -2.31 12.33
N LEU A 82 -1.64 -1.82 11.61
CA LEU A 82 -1.13 -2.46 10.41
C LEU A 82 -0.68 -3.91 10.68
N ALA A 83 0.19 -4.11 11.67
CA ALA A 83 0.71 -5.43 12.01
C ALA A 83 -0.42 -6.42 12.39
N ARG A 84 -1.41 -5.97 13.16
CA ARG A 84 -2.57 -6.80 13.54
C ARG A 84 -3.45 -7.17 12.35
N LEU A 85 -3.67 -6.23 11.43
CA LEU A 85 -4.45 -6.48 10.21
C LEU A 85 -3.71 -7.49 9.31
N GLU A 86 -2.41 -7.32 9.10
CA GLU A 86 -1.59 -8.24 8.30
C GLU A 86 -1.58 -9.65 8.92
N GLN A 87 -1.40 -9.75 10.25
CA GLN A 87 -1.47 -11.03 10.96
C GLN A 87 -2.83 -11.71 10.78
N ALA A 88 -3.93 -10.97 10.93
CA ALA A 88 -5.28 -11.52 10.82
C ALA A 88 -5.65 -11.94 9.39
N LEU A 89 -5.12 -11.23 8.39
CA LEU A 89 -5.35 -11.54 6.97
C LEU A 89 -4.36 -12.57 6.42
N GLY A 90 -3.31 -12.93 7.17
CA GLY A 90 -2.26 -13.85 6.73
C GLY A 90 -1.46 -13.34 5.52
N ARG A 91 -1.46 -12.03 5.26
CA ARG A 91 -0.76 -11.41 4.11
C ARG A 91 -0.30 -10.00 4.43
N ARG A 92 0.73 -9.55 3.74
CA ARG A 92 1.16 -8.15 3.79
C ARG A 92 0.17 -7.24 3.07
N LEU A 93 -0.08 -6.08 3.67
CA LEU A 93 -0.85 -4.97 3.12
C LEU A 93 0.06 -3.81 2.72
N TRP A 94 1.16 -3.62 3.45
CA TRP A 94 2.16 -2.64 3.08
C TRP A 94 3.06 -3.17 1.96
N PRO A 95 3.36 -2.37 0.92
CA PRO A 95 4.27 -2.81 -0.12
C PRO A 95 5.63 -3.15 0.48
N GLU A 96 6.19 -4.29 0.10
CA GLU A 96 7.62 -4.45 0.12
C GLU A 96 8.18 -3.41 -0.85
N ARG A 97 9.15 -2.61 -0.41
CA ARG A 97 9.86 -1.75 -1.37
C ARG A 97 10.58 -2.73 -2.27
N ASP A 98 10.13 -2.88 -3.51
CA ASP A 98 10.98 -3.44 -4.56
C ASP A 98 12.27 -2.62 -4.51
N ASP A 99 13.33 -3.23 -4.01
CA ASP A 99 14.66 -2.70 -4.06
C ASP A 99 14.90 -2.28 -5.51
N VAL A 100 14.99 -0.95 -5.67
CA VAL A 100 15.17 -0.27 -6.94
C VAL A 100 16.27 -0.99 -7.72
N GLN A 101 15.89 -1.74 -8.78
CA GLN A 101 16.72 -2.45 -9.78
C GLN A 101 16.76 -3.99 -9.72
N SER A 102 15.67 -4.65 -10.11
CA SER A 102 15.82 -5.78 -11.05
C SER A 102 16.02 -5.23 -12.47
N ARG A 103 17.12 -4.51 -12.70
CA ARG A 103 17.64 -4.31 -14.06
C ARG A 103 17.91 -5.71 -14.61
N PRO A 104 17.41 -6.11 -15.79
CA PRO A 104 17.77 -7.39 -16.35
C PRO A 104 19.30 -7.45 -16.44
N ARG A 105 19.92 -8.44 -15.79
CA ARG A 105 21.36 -8.70 -15.95
C ARG A 105 21.62 -8.81 -17.45
N SER A 106 22.26 -7.80 -18.04
CA SER A 106 22.69 -7.83 -19.43
C SER A 106 23.56 -9.06 -19.61
N LYS A 107 23.05 -10.08 -20.32
CA LYS A 107 23.83 -11.26 -20.68
C LYS A 107 25.03 -10.74 -21.48
N HIS A 108 26.24 -10.88 -20.94
CA HIS A 108 27.44 -10.62 -21.72
C HIS A 108 27.36 -11.49 -22.98
N ARG A 109 27.17 -10.82 -24.12
CA ARG A 109 27.30 -11.39 -25.45
C ARG A 109 28.71 -11.94 -25.55
N ALA A 110 28.86 -13.26 -25.46
CA ALA A 110 30.08 -13.94 -25.86
C ALA A 110 30.26 -13.67 -27.36
N THR A 111 31.01 -12.63 -27.68
CA THR A 111 31.43 -12.35 -29.04
C THR A 111 32.42 -13.43 -29.46
N THR A 112 31.94 -14.34 -30.29
CA THR A 112 32.69 -15.13 -31.24
C THR A 112 33.80 -14.27 -31.87
N ARG A 113 35.07 -14.56 -31.55
CA ARG A 113 36.17 -14.21 -32.45
C ARG A 113 36.41 -15.41 -33.36
N LYS A 114 36.03 -15.23 -34.62
CA LYS A 114 36.41 -16.07 -35.76
C LYS A 114 37.91 -16.37 -35.71
N ALA A 115 38.25 -17.65 -35.80
CA ALA A 115 39.55 -18.07 -36.31
C ALA A 115 39.57 -17.85 -37.83
N SER A 116 40.48 -16.99 -38.27
CA SER A 116 40.98 -16.79 -39.63
C SER A 116 42.41 -16.30 -39.36
N GLY A 117 43.48 -17.08 -39.51
CA GLY A 117 43.86 -17.94 -40.63
C GLY A 117 45.08 -17.26 -41.27
N VAL A 118 46.28 -17.82 -41.08
CA VAL A 118 47.47 -17.89 -41.96
C VAL A 118 48.38 -18.97 -41.38
#